data_AF-A0A1G9LIL7-F1
#
_entry.id   AF-A0A1G9LIL7-F1
#
_cell.length_a   1.000
_cell.length_b   1.000
_cell.length_c   1.000
_cell.angle_alpha   90.00
_cell.angle_beta   90.00
_cell.angle_gamma   90.00
#
_symmetry.space_group_name_H-M   'P 1'
#
loop_
_entity.id
_entity.type
_entity.pdbx_description
1 polymer ?
#
loop_
_entity_poly.entity_id
_entity_poly.type
_entity_poly.pdbx_seq_one_letter_code
_entity_poly.pdbx_strand_id
1 'polypeptide(L)'
;MAAVRDFLQTDVLPAVEGRVRFHTRVAVNVLGMVERELELGPAQAAEHAARLAELGVADDAELAAAIRAGRVPDDGPLLDLLEQAVRAKLEVANPGYLAHD
;
A
#
# COMPACT_ATOMS: atom_id res chain seq x y z
N MET A 1 10.40 4.41 -14.79
CA MET A 1 10.77 4.90 -13.44
C MET A 1 12.03 4.22 -12.92
N ALA A 2 12.18 2.90 -13.14
CA ALA A 2 13.31 2.13 -12.63
C ALA A 2 14.70 2.74 -12.91
N ALA A 3 14.95 3.20 -14.14
CA ALA A 3 16.24 3.83 -14.50
C ALA A 3 16.55 5.11 -13.71
N VAL A 4 15.54 5.91 -13.37
CA VAL A 4 15.72 7.15 -12.57
C VAL A 4 15.98 6.78 -11.11
N ARG A 5 15.23 5.83 -10.58
CA ARG A 5 15.43 5.33 -9.20
C ARG A 5 16.83 4.74 -9.04
N ASP A 6 17.28 3.95 -10.00
CA ASP A 6 18.62 3.33 -10.01
C ASP A 6 19.70 4.39 -10.01
N PHE A 7 19.69 5.32 -10.98
CA PHE A 7 20.64 6.44 -11.05
C PHE A 7 20.71 7.26 -9.74
N LEU A 8 19.54 7.59 -9.15
CA LEU A 8 19.51 8.32 -7.88
C LEU A 8 20.15 7.50 -6.75
N GLN A 9 20.01 6.19 -6.76
CA GLN A 9 20.52 5.29 -5.73
C GLN A 9 22.02 4.97 -5.92
N THR A 10 22.47 4.74 -7.14
CA THR A 10 23.83 4.26 -7.47
C THR A 10 24.82 5.39 -7.67
N ASP A 11 24.40 6.48 -8.32
CA ASP A 11 25.31 7.55 -8.75
C ASP A 11 25.16 8.78 -7.86
N VAL A 12 23.92 9.22 -7.62
CA VAL A 12 23.68 10.49 -6.91
C VAL A 12 23.84 10.32 -5.40
N LEU A 13 23.21 9.30 -4.80
CA LEU A 13 23.19 9.14 -3.35
C LEU A 13 24.58 9.04 -2.69
N PRO A 14 25.59 8.35 -3.28
CA PRO A 14 26.94 8.33 -2.74
C PRO A 14 27.71 9.65 -2.92
N ALA A 15 27.32 10.49 -3.89
CA ALA A 15 28.02 11.71 -4.28
C ALA A 15 27.52 12.98 -3.58
N VAL A 16 26.44 12.89 -2.79
CA VAL A 16 25.85 14.04 -2.09
C VAL A 16 25.88 13.87 -0.57
N GLU A 17 25.88 14.98 0.17
CA GLU A 17 25.93 15.01 1.63
C GLU A 17 24.79 15.85 2.24
N GLY A 18 24.70 15.80 3.58
CA GLY A 18 23.79 16.62 4.37
C GLY A 18 22.33 16.52 3.92
N ARG A 19 21.69 17.68 3.77
CA ARG A 19 20.27 17.78 3.39
C ARG A 19 19.96 17.17 2.02
N VAL A 20 20.87 17.30 1.05
CA VAL A 20 20.67 16.77 -0.30
C VAL A 20 20.66 15.25 -0.25
N ARG A 21 21.59 14.62 0.48
CA ARG A 21 21.60 13.17 0.69
C ARG A 21 20.31 12.64 1.31
N PHE A 22 19.77 13.35 2.30
CA PHE A 22 18.49 12.99 2.90
C PHE A 22 17.35 13.01 1.87
N HIS A 23 17.20 14.10 1.11
CA HIS A 23 16.15 14.19 0.10
C HIS A 23 16.32 13.18 -1.04
N THR A 24 17.54 12.84 -1.44
CA THR A 24 17.79 11.76 -2.42
C THR A 24 17.25 10.42 -1.92
N ARG A 25 17.46 10.07 -0.64
CA ARG A 25 16.89 8.84 -0.05
C ARG A 25 15.36 8.86 -0.06
N VAL A 26 14.76 10.01 0.28
CA VAL A 26 13.30 10.17 0.22
C VAL A 26 12.79 9.96 -1.20
N ALA A 27 13.45 10.57 -2.20
CA ALA A 27 13.07 10.42 -3.60
C ALA A 27 13.16 8.95 -4.07
N VAL A 28 14.24 8.24 -3.74
CA VAL A 28 14.40 6.80 -4.06
C VAL A 28 13.28 5.96 -3.44
N ASN A 29 12.91 6.24 -2.19
CA ASN A 29 11.83 5.53 -1.51
C ASN A 29 10.47 5.82 -2.14
N VAL A 30 10.16 7.09 -2.41
CA VAL A 30 8.89 7.50 -3.05
C VAL A 30 8.77 6.89 -4.45
N LEU A 31 9.84 6.90 -5.25
CA LEU A 31 9.83 6.24 -6.56
C LEU A 31 9.58 4.74 -6.43
N GLY A 32 10.18 4.08 -5.44
CA GLY A 32 9.92 2.67 -5.17
C GLY A 32 8.49 2.39 -4.72
N MET A 33 7.83 3.31 -3.98
CA MET A 33 6.39 3.22 -3.66
C MET A 33 5.53 3.37 -4.92
N VAL A 34 5.80 4.38 -5.74
CA VAL A 34 5.06 4.62 -6.99
C VAL A 34 5.19 3.46 -7.96
N GLU A 35 6.38 2.87 -8.10
CA GLU A 35 6.59 1.69 -8.94
C GLU A 35 5.72 0.51 -8.50
N ARG A 36 5.67 0.24 -7.19
CA ARG A 36 4.83 -0.83 -6.63
C ARG A 36 3.34 -0.53 -6.75
N GLU A 37 2.91 0.72 -6.55
CA GLU A 37 1.51 1.12 -6.76
C GLU A 37 1.08 0.89 -8.22
N LEU A 38 1.93 1.23 -9.19
CA LEU A 38 1.64 1.00 -10.61
C LEU A 38 1.58 -0.49 -10.97
N GLU A 39 2.39 -1.32 -10.33
CA GLU A 39 2.46 -2.76 -10.58
C GLU A 39 1.34 -3.53 -9.87
N LEU A 40 1.10 -3.25 -8.59
CA LEU A 40 0.21 -4.02 -7.71
C LEU A 40 -1.20 -3.41 -7.63
N GLY A 41 -1.33 -2.08 -7.75
CA GLY A 41 -2.55 -1.33 -7.48
C GLY A 41 -3.78 -1.82 -8.25
N PRO A 42 -3.72 -2.08 -9.57
CA PRO A 42 -4.88 -2.57 -10.31
C PRO A 42 -5.44 -3.91 -9.78
N ALA A 43 -4.55 -4.86 -9.46
CA ALA A 43 -4.96 -6.16 -8.92
C ALA A 43 -5.50 -6.02 -7.50
N GLN A 44 -4.78 -5.29 -6.64
CA GLN A 44 -5.20 -5.04 -5.25
C GLN A 44 -6.57 -4.33 -5.18
N ALA A 45 -6.83 -3.37 -6.07
CA ALA A 45 -8.12 -2.68 -6.15
C ALA A 45 -9.26 -3.62 -6.57
N ALA A 46 -9.02 -4.50 -7.54
CA ALA A 46 -10.01 -5.48 -7.98
C ALA A 46 -10.33 -6.51 -6.89
N GLU A 47 -9.32 -7.01 -6.19
CA GLU A 47 -9.52 -7.93 -5.07
C GLU A 47 -10.22 -7.27 -3.88
N HIS A 48 -9.89 -6.02 -3.57
CA HIS A 48 -10.56 -5.26 -2.51
C HIS A 48 -12.03 -5.05 -2.82
N ALA A 49 -12.37 -4.67 -4.06
CA ALA A 49 -13.75 -4.54 -4.50
C ALA A 49 -14.52 -5.87 -4.42
N ALA A 50 -13.87 -7.00 -4.75
CA ALA A 50 -14.48 -8.32 -4.62
C ALA A 50 -14.80 -8.66 -3.14
N ARG A 51 -13.86 -8.44 -2.23
CA ARG A 51 -14.06 -8.66 -0.79
C ARG A 51 -15.17 -7.76 -0.21
N LEU A 52 -15.24 -6.50 -0.63
CA LEU A 52 -16.33 -5.60 -0.24
C LEU A 52 -17.69 -6.10 -0.73
N ALA A 53 -17.76 -6.58 -1.97
CA ALA A 53 -18.99 -7.14 -2.53
C ALA A 53 -19.46 -8.40 -1.79
N GLU A 54 -18.54 -9.23 -1.28
CA GLU A 54 -18.86 -10.38 -0.42
C GLU A 54 -19.52 -9.97 0.90
N LEU A 55 -19.16 -8.80 1.44
CA LEU A 55 -19.83 -8.19 2.61
C LEU A 55 -21.11 -7.42 2.24
N GLY A 56 -21.47 -7.36 0.96
CA GLY A 56 -22.67 -6.67 0.48
C GLY A 56 -22.56 -5.14 0.49
N VAL A 57 -21.35 -4.58 0.41
CA VAL A 57 -21.10 -3.14 0.38
C VAL A 57 -20.33 -2.75 -0.88
N ALA A 58 -20.56 -1.54 -1.40
CA ALA A 58 -19.99 -1.08 -2.66
C ALA A 58 -18.58 -0.50 -2.52
N ASP A 59 -18.29 0.14 -1.38
CA ASP A 59 -17.02 0.82 -1.13
C ASP A 59 -16.69 0.94 0.37
N ASP A 60 -15.51 1.47 0.70
CA ASP A 60 -15.05 1.70 2.07
C ASP A 60 -15.95 2.67 2.86
N ALA A 61 -16.59 3.62 2.18
CA ALA A 61 -17.47 4.58 2.84
C ALA A 61 -18.76 3.91 3.30
N GLU A 62 -19.34 3.04 2.47
CA GLU A 62 -20.48 2.21 2.82
C GLU A 62 -20.12 1.19 3.89
N LEU A 63 -18.96 0.52 3.80
CA LEU A 63 -18.47 -0.38 4.85
C LEU A 63 -18.42 0.33 6.20
N ALA A 64 -17.79 1.51 6.25
CA ALA A 64 -17.69 2.28 7.49
C ALA A 64 -19.06 2.71 8.03
N ALA A 65 -20.01 3.05 7.16
CA ALA A 65 -21.38 3.36 7.56
C ALA A 65 -22.14 2.12 8.06
N ALA A 66 -21.94 0.96 7.46
CA ALA A 66 -22.57 -0.30 7.84
C ALA A 66 -22.05 -0.80 9.20
N ILE A 67 -20.74 -0.71 9.45
CA ILE A 67 -20.12 -1.00 10.76
C ILE A 67 -20.70 -0.09 11.84
N ARG A 68 -20.76 1.23 11.61
CA ARG A 68 -21.34 2.18 12.59
C ARG A 68 -22.81 1.91 12.88
N ALA A 69 -23.55 1.38 11.89
CA ALA A 69 -24.96 1.02 12.03
C ALA A 69 -25.16 -0.40 12.61
N GLY A 70 -24.10 -1.17 12.87
CA GLY A 70 -24.20 -2.56 13.32
C GLY A 70 -24.79 -3.52 12.28
N ARG A 71 -24.69 -3.17 10.99
CA ARG A 71 -25.24 -3.97 9.87
C ARG A 71 -24.27 -5.02 9.32
N VAL A 72 -22.98 -4.91 9.69
CA VAL A 72 -21.96 -5.90 9.35
C VAL A 72 -21.56 -6.58 10.66
N PRO A 73 -21.58 -7.93 10.73
CA PRO A 73 -21.12 -8.65 11.91
C PRO A 73 -19.63 -8.41 12.15
N ASP A 74 -19.24 -8.36 13.41
CA ASP A 74 -17.83 -8.33 13.83
C ASP A 74 -17.32 -9.77 13.92
N ASP A 75 -16.98 -10.34 12.75
CA ASP A 75 -16.58 -11.73 12.58
C ASP A 75 -15.39 -11.89 11.61
N GLY A 76 -15.00 -13.15 11.37
CA GLY A 76 -13.83 -13.51 10.55
C GLY A 76 -13.79 -12.80 9.19
N PRO A 77 -14.86 -12.85 8.38
CA PRO A 77 -14.90 -12.15 7.08
C PRO A 77 -14.59 -10.66 7.14
N LEU A 78 -15.09 -9.93 8.15
CA LEU A 78 -14.77 -8.51 8.32
C LEU A 78 -13.28 -8.32 8.65
N LEU A 79 -12.77 -9.11 9.60
CA LEU A 79 -11.37 -9.04 10.02
C LEU A 79 -10.42 -9.40 8.87
N ASP A 80 -10.73 -10.44 8.10
CA ASP A 80 -9.96 -10.88 6.95
C ASP A 80 -9.89 -9.77 5.89
N LEU A 81 -11.03 -9.12 5.57
CA LEU A 81 -11.05 -8.00 4.63
C LEU A 81 -10.13 -6.85 5.10
N LEU A 82 -10.25 -6.46 6.37
CA LEU A 82 -9.44 -5.38 6.93
C LEU A 82 -7.94 -5.73 6.96
N GLU A 83 -7.59 -6.97 7.30
CA GLU A 83 -6.21 -7.44 7.26
C GLU A 83 -5.66 -7.38 5.84
N GLN A 84 -6.38 -7.93 4.85
CA GLN A 84 -5.94 -7.92 3.46
C GLN A 84 -5.79 -6.50 2.92
N ALA A 85 -6.69 -5.58 3.27
CA ALA A 85 -6.57 -4.18 2.89
C ALA A 85 -5.32 -3.50 3.48
N VAL A 86 -4.96 -3.83 4.73
CA VAL A 86 -3.72 -3.33 5.36
C VAL A 86 -2.50 -3.96 4.72
N ARG A 87 -2.52 -5.28 4.48
CA ARG A 87 -1.42 -6.01 3.82
C ARG A 87 -1.12 -5.42 2.45
N ALA A 88 -2.13 -5.21 1.60
CA ALA A 88 -1.98 -4.58 0.29
C ALA A 88 -1.32 -3.19 0.38
N LYS A 89 -1.74 -2.36 1.33
CA LYS A 89 -1.12 -1.05 1.58
C LYS A 89 0.34 -1.17 2.04
N LEU A 90 0.67 -2.18 2.84
CA LEU A 90 2.05 -2.42 3.28
C LEU A 90 2.94 -2.92 2.14
N GLU A 91 2.43 -3.76 1.24
CA GLU A 91 3.15 -4.18 0.04
C GLU A 91 3.57 -2.99 -0.83
N VAL A 92 2.78 -1.91 -0.85
CA VAL A 92 3.10 -0.68 -1.59
C VAL A 92 3.86 0.36 -0.76
N ALA A 93 3.63 0.48 0.54
CA ALA A 93 4.33 1.46 1.37
C ALA A 93 5.72 0.95 1.76
N ASN A 94 5.78 -0.22 2.41
CA ASN A 94 7.00 -0.82 2.91
C ASN A 94 6.81 -2.34 3.13
N PRO A 95 7.24 -3.20 2.17
CA PRO A 95 6.97 -4.64 2.21
C PRO A 95 7.76 -5.33 3.33
N GLY A 96 8.81 -4.68 3.86
CA GLY A 96 9.63 -5.24 4.93
C GLY A 96 8.83 -5.53 6.22
N TYR A 97 7.69 -4.86 6.42
CA TYR A 97 6.80 -5.14 7.55
C TYR A 97 6.02 -6.46 7.43
N LEU A 98 5.98 -7.06 6.23
CA LEU A 98 5.32 -8.34 5.99
C LEU A 98 6.27 -9.54 6.12
N ALA A 99 7.57 -9.28 6.23
CA ALA A 99 8.62 -10.30 6.32
C ALA A 99 8.94 -10.70 7.77
N HIS A 100 7.98 -10.59 8.69
CA HIS A 100 8.13 -11.01 10.08
C HIS A 100 7.27 -12.24 10.34
N ASP A 101 7.95 -13.38 10.51
CA ASP A 101 7.44 -14.63 11.10
C ASP A 101 7.44 -14.54 12.64
#